data_AF-A0A1C6QIC9-F1
#
_entry.id   AF-A0A1C6QIC9-F1
#
_cell.length_a   1.000
_cell.length_b   1.000
_cell.length_c   1.000
_cell.angle_alpha   90.00
_cell.angle_beta   90.00
_cell.angle_gamma   90.00
#
_symmetry.space_group_name_H-M   'P 1'
#
loop_
_entity.id
_entity.type
_entity.pdbx_description
1 polymer ?
#
loop_
_entity_poly.entity_id
_entity_poly.type
_entity_poly.pdbx_seq_one_letter_code
_entity_poly.pdbx_strand_id
1 'polypeptide(L)'
;MDTPPIVDLEALVADLRLVFGYAGKAGLMTPDLLELFDRADQALADPSIRDARPALAALSAGAQKIAPITVADLRFGRDPFTPQNQGRARTAQFSLACFAVLVLVVLAMFMIDLQNEQDALATIEQVQSMNARQKLTELRRMAQMHKPLSEDAILQAQFRQKVVELTQINERISNTYSLDRAAAESSLLMPDKLLDWLTSRADAMSKVGPSLVADDEICKVESDGELKLPPNSKDGPLWLQAVSREEITDFCFLLNVIGSDQEVADFTRQVVEQQGFAPRIKQKIAERGQWILPFLFGLLGSSVFMMRHVASVRTPAIEWVPMIMRVTLGGVAGVAVGWFWSAGNTSMQVSGSLSLPFALAFLTGYGIDVLFSLLDRFTRLIGSPTVPLTEPSQNGHKS
;
A
#
# COMPACT_ATOMS: atom_id res chain seq x y z
N MET A 1 -51.86 -4.14 -33.20
CA MET A 1 -51.32 -4.89 -34.35
C MET A 1 -49.83 -4.71 -34.31
N ASP A 2 -49.12 -5.65 -33.70
CA ASP A 2 -47.65 -5.61 -33.64
C ASP A 2 -47.14 -6.05 -35.02
N THR A 3 -46.66 -5.08 -35.81
CA THR A 3 -45.93 -5.40 -37.02
C THR A 3 -44.70 -6.22 -36.61
N PRO A 4 -44.49 -7.43 -37.16
CA PRO A 4 -43.33 -8.23 -36.82
C PRO A 4 -42.08 -7.38 -37.10
N PRO A 5 -41.06 -7.43 -36.21
CA PRO A 5 -39.84 -6.67 -36.41
C PRO A 5 -39.25 -7.04 -37.77
N ILE A 6 -39.12 -6.03 -38.63
CA ILE A 6 -38.51 -6.20 -39.95
C ILE A 6 -37.03 -6.47 -39.69
N VAL A 7 -36.62 -7.72 -39.80
CA VAL A 7 -35.21 -8.11 -39.74
C VAL A 7 -34.56 -7.61 -41.02
N ASP A 8 -33.59 -6.70 -40.87
CA ASP A 8 -32.76 -6.26 -41.98
C ASP A 8 -31.85 -7.41 -42.42
N LEU A 9 -32.22 -8.05 -43.53
CA LEU A 9 -31.53 -9.22 -44.06
C LEU A 9 -30.09 -8.87 -44.45
N GLU A 10 -29.85 -7.66 -44.97
CA GLU A 10 -28.50 -7.23 -45.37
C GLU A 10 -27.58 -7.10 -44.18
N ALA A 11 -28.07 -6.52 -43.07
CA ALA A 11 -27.34 -6.46 -41.82
C ALA A 11 -27.02 -7.87 -41.27
N LEU A 12 -27.97 -8.81 -41.36
CA LEU A 12 -27.77 -10.19 -40.91
C LEU A 12 -26.69 -10.91 -41.74
N VAL A 13 -26.69 -10.75 -43.07
CA VAL A 13 -25.65 -11.33 -43.94
C VAL A 13 -24.28 -10.72 -43.64
N ALA A 14 -24.22 -9.40 -43.42
CA ALA A 14 -22.97 -8.72 -43.07
C ALA A 14 -22.39 -9.25 -41.75
N ASP A 15 -23.21 -9.37 -40.72
CA ASP A 15 -22.82 -9.92 -39.42
C ASP A 15 -22.38 -11.39 -39.53
N LEU A 16 -23.08 -12.21 -40.32
CA LEU A 16 -22.72 -13.60 -40.59
C LEU A 16 -21.33 -13.73 -41.24
N ARG A 17 -21.03 -12.87 -42.23
CA ARG A 17 -19.72 -12.82 -42.89
C ARG A 17 -18.60 -12.37 -41.96
N LEU A 18 -18.86 -11.43 -41.05
CA LEU A 18 -17.90 -11.01 -40.02
C LEU A 18 -17.55 -12.17 -39.09
N VAL A 19 -18.56 -12.89 -38.60
CA VAL A 19 -18.37 -14.05 -37.72
C VAL A 19 -17.61 -15.17 -38.44
N PHE A 20 -17.97 -15.48 -39.69
CA PHE A 20 -17.28 -16.47 -40.52
C PHE A 20 -15.81 -16.11 -40.74
N GLY A 21 -15.55 -14.86 -41.17
CA GLY A 21 -14.20 -14.38 -41.42
C GLY A 21 -13.33 -14.41 -40.17
N TYR A 22 -13.88 -14.02 -39.01
CA TYR A 22 -13.19 -14.13 -37.74
C TYR A 22 -12.94 -15.59 -37.34
N ALA A 23 -13.95 -16.47 -37.41
CA ALA A 23 -13.82 -17.88 -37.06
C ALA A 23 -12.75 -18.59 -37.90
N GLY A 24 -12.66 -18.27 -39.19
CA GLY A 24 -11.61 -18.74 -40.10
C GLY A 24 -10.21 -18.31 -39.66
N LYS A 25 -10.00 -17.00 -39.39
CA LYS A 25 -8.71 -16.48 -38.91
C LYS A 25 -8.31 -17.04 -37.54
N ALA A 26 -9.29 -17.28 -36.68
CA ALA A 26 -9.08 -17.80 -35.32
C ALA A 26 -8.87 -19.33 -35.27
N GLY A 27 -9.01 -20.04 -36.40
CA GLY A 27 -8.95 -21.51 -36.43
C GLY A 27 -10.10 -22.17 -35.68
N LEU A 28 -11.24 -21.50 -35.57
CA LEU A 28 -12.45 -21.97 -34.87
C LEU A 28 -13.46 -22.62 -35.83
N MET A 29 -13.06 -22.82 -37.09
CA MET A 29 -13.89 -23.42 -38.12
C MET A 29 -14.12 -24.91 -37.84
N THR A 30 -15.36 -25.30 -37.59
CA THR A 30 -15.76 -26.72 -37.52
C THR A 30 -16.55 -27.12 -38.76
N PRO A 31 -16.53 -28.40 -39.18
CA PRO A 31 -17.33 -28.88 -40.31
C PRO A 31 -18.81 -28.56 -40.18
N ASP A 32 -19.38 -28.74 -38.98
CA ASP A 32 -20.79 -28.41 -38.71
C ASP A 32 -21.08 -26.92 -38.92
N LEU A 33 -20.14 -26.06 -38.54
CA LEU A 33 -20.30 -24.62 -38.67
C LEU A 33 -20.22 -24.21 -40.15
N LEU A 34 -19.31 -24.82 -40.92
CA LEU A 34 -19.22 -24.66 -42.38
C LEU A 34 -20.53 -25.06 -43.07
N GLU A 35 -21.12 -26.19 -42.69
CA GLU A 35 -22.39 -26.64 -43.25
C GLU A 35 -23.54 -25.69 -42.91
N LEU A 36 -23.59 -25.17 -41.68
CA LEU A 36 -24.58 -24.15 -41.28
C LEU A 36 -24.42 -22.85 -42.09
N PHE A 37 -23.19 -22.42 -42.34
CA PHE A 37 -22.91 -21.25 -43.17
C PHE A 37 -23.29 -21.46 -44.64
N ASP A 38 -23.00 -22.64 -45.21
CA ASP A 38 -23.37 -22.99 -46.59
C ASP A 38 -24.90 -23.03 -46.76
N ARG A 39 -25.62 -23.65 -45.82
CA ARG A 39 -27.10 -23.62 -45.81
C ARG A 39 -27.66 -22.20 -45.68
N ALA A 40 -27.02 -21.35 -44.86
CA ALA A 40 -27.43 -19.96 -44.73
C ALA A 40 -27.21 -19.17 -46.02
N ASP A 41 -26.05 -19.35 -46.68
CA ASP A 41 -25.73 -18.67 -47.93
C ASP A 41 -26.67 -19.12 -49.07
N GLN A 42 -26.96 -20.42 -49.17
CA GLN A 42 -27.94 -20.97 -50.12
C GLN A 42 -29.36 -20.43 -49.88
N ALA A 43 -29.80 -20.33 -48.62
CA ALA A 43 -31.11 -19.77 -48.28
C ALA A 43 -31.20 -18.26 -48.60
N LEU A 44 -30.09 -17.54 -48.50
CA LEU A 44 -30.01 -16.10 -48.82
C LEU A 44 -29.88 -15.84 -50.33
N ALA A 45 -29.34 -16.80 -51.08
CA ALA A 45 -29.16 -16.70 -52.52
C ALA A 45 -30.49 -16.86 -53.30
N ASP A 46 -31.50 -17.51 -52.72
CA ASP A 46 -32.82 -17.65 -53.33
C ASP A 46 -33.70 -16.41 -53.07
N PRO A 47 -33.92 -15.52 -54.07
CA PRO A 47 -34.73 -14.32 -53.87
C PRO A 47 -36.21 -14.61 -53.61
N SER A 48 -36.67 -15.85 -53.90
CA SER A 48 -38.07 -16.25 -53.74
C SER A 48 -38.41 -16.68 -52.31
N ILE A 49 -37.41 -17.10 -51.53
CA ILE A 49 -37.57 -17.59 -50.15
C ILE A 49 -36.69 -16.72 -49.24
N ARG A 50 -37.20 -15.57 -48.81
CA ARG A 50 -36.53 -14.72 -47.79
C ARG A 50 -36.66 -15.32 -46.38
N ASP A 51 -36.23 -16.56 -46.19
CA ASP A 51 -36.24 -17.19 -44.87
C ASP A 51 -34.94 -16.84 -44.11
N ALA A 52 -35.07 -15.97 -43.11
CA ALA A 52 -33.94 -15.56 -42.26
C ALA A 52 -33.54 -16.62 -41.22
N ARG A 53 -34.34 -17.69 -41.04
CA ARG A 53 -34.12 -18.68 -39.98
C ARG A 53 -32.77 -19.42 -40.09
N PRO A 54 -32.33 -19.91 -41.26
CA PRO A 54 -31.03 -20.58 -41.39
C PRO A 54 -29.86 -19.63 -41.06
N ALA A 55 -29.94 -18.38 -41.53
CA ALA A 55 -28.93 -17.35 -41.25
C ALA A 55 -28.88 -16.99 -39.75
N LEU A 56 -30.03 -16.87 -39.09
CA LEU A 56 -30.09 -16.61 -37.65
C LEU A 56 -29.54 -17.79 -36.83
N ALA A 57 -29.86 -19.03 -37.24
CA ALA A 57 -29.33 -20.24 -36.62
C ALA A 57 -27.80 -20.30 -36.76
N ALA A 58 -27.27 -20.10 -37.97
CA ALA A 58 -25.83 -20.07 -38.24
C ALA A 58 -25.13 -18.94 -37.45
N LEU A 59 -25.72 -17.74 -37.41
CA LEU A 59 -25.18 -16.62 -36.65
C LEU A 59 -25.13 -16.91 -35.14
N SER A 60 -26.19 -17.49 -34.57
CA SER A 60 -26.23 -17.84 -33.15
C SER A 60 -25.19 -18.91 -32.79
N ALA A 61 -25.02 -19.94 -33.63
CA ALA A 61 -24.02 -20.99 -33.45
C ALA A 61 -22.60 -20.43 -33.61
N GLY A 62 -22.38 -19.58 -34.60
CA GLY A 62 -21.13 -18.87 -34.81
C GLY A 62 -20.78 -17.96 -33.64
N ALA A 63 -21.73 -17.13 -33.18
CA ALA A 63 -21.58 -16.22 -32.05
C ALA A 63 -21.16 -16.95 -30.76
N GLN A 64 -21.75 -18.11 -30.48
CA GLN A 64 -21.36 -18.94 -29.34
C GLN A 64 -19.93 -19.49 -29.47
N LYS A 65 -19.49 -19.84 -30.69
CA LYS A 65 -18.14 -20.36 -30.93
C LYS A 65 -17.06 -19.29 -30.87
N ILE A 66 -17.37 -18.05 -31.26
CA ILE A 66 -16.41 -16.94 -31.25
C ILE A 66 -16.31 -16.23 -29.88
N ALA A 67 -17.14 -16.64 -28.90
CA ALA A 67 -17.05 -16.15 -27.54
C ALA A 67 -15.61 -16.29 -26.99
N PRO A 68 -15.08 -15.25 -26.32
CA PRO A 68 -15.80 -14.12 -25.71
C PRO A 68 -16.05 -12.91 -26.63
N ILE A 69 -15.66 -12.94 -27.92
CA ILE A 69 -15.90 -11.80 -28.83
C ILE A 69 -17.36 -11.77 -29.29
N THR A 70 -17.97 -10.58 -29.24
CA THR A 70 -19.34 -10.39 -29.71
C THR A 70 -19.37 -9.97 -31.18
N VAL A 71 -20.49 -10.23 -31.86
CA VAL A 71 -20.73 -9.75 -33.23
C VAL A 71 -20.66 -8.22 -33.31
N ALA A 72 -21.13 -7.54 -32.25
CA ALA A 72 -21.05 -6.09 -32.15
C ALA A 72 -19.58 -5.61 -32.14
N ASP A 73 -18.69 -6.29 -31.41
CA ASP A 73 -17.25 -5.95 -31.40
C ASP A 73 -16.63 -6.07 -32.80
N LEU A 74 -16.96 -7.14 -33.53
CA LEU A 74 -16.52 -7.31 -34.92
C LEU A 74 -17.06 -6.19 -35.83
N ARG A 75 -18.32 -5.80 -35.65
CA ARG A 75 -18.95 -4.70 -36.38
C ARG A 75 -18.29 -3.34 -36.10
N PHE A 76 -17.81 -3.12 -34.89
CA PHE A 76 -17.02 -1.93 -34.52
C PHE A 76 -15.54 -2.02 -34.90
N GLY A 77 -15.13 -3.03 -35.68
CA GLY A 77 -13.74 -3.17 -36.15
C GLY A 77 -12.76 -3.59 -35.06
N ARG A 78 -13.23 -4.19 -33.96
CA ARG A 78 -12.39 -4.71 -32.87
C ARG A 78 -11.82 -6.11 -33.15
N ASP A 79 -11.66 -6.47 -34.42
CA ASP A 79 -11.04 -7.73 -34.84
C ASP A 79 -9.55 -7.75 -34.38
N PRO A 80 -9.13 -8.68 -33.51
CA PRO A 80 -7.77 -8.78 -33.00
C PRO A 80 -6.74 -9.14 -34.09
N PHE A 81 -7.18 -9.64 -35.24
CA PHE A 81 -6.30 -9.98 -36.37
C PHE A 81 -6.01 -8.80 -37.29
N THR A 82 -6.63 -7.64 -37.09
CA THR A 82 -6.30 -6.45 -37.88
C THR A 82 -4.94 -5.89 -37.44
N PRO A 83 -4.07 -5.49 -38.38
CA PRO A 83 -2.70 -5.03 -38.07
C PRO A 83 -2.71 -3.80 -37.14
N GLN A 84 -3.72 -2.94 -37.24
CA GLN A 84 -3.89 -1.78 -36.36
C GLN A 84 -4.15 -2.18 -34.91
N ASN A 85 -5.04 -3.16 -34.68
CA ASN A 85 -5.35 -3.63 -33.33
C ASN A 85 -4.19 -4.44 -32.73
N GLN A 86 -3.46 -5.21 -33.54
CA GLN A 86 -2.23 -5.89 -33.10
C GLN A 86 -1.16 -4.92 -32.65
N GLY A 87 -0.96 -3.80 -33.36
CA GLY A 87 -0.02 -2.75 -32.95
C GLY A 87 -0.39 -2.13 -31.60
N ARG A 88 -1.68 -1.84 -31.39
CA ARG A 88 -2.20 -1.33 -30.11
C ARG A 88 -2.02 -2.33 -28.97
N ALA A 89 -2.34 -3.61 -29.19
CA ALA A 89 -2.18 -4.67 -28.20
C ALA A 89 -0.71 -4.87 -27.81
N ARG A 90 0.22 -4.86 -28.78
CA ARG A 90 1.67 -4.92 -28.52
C ARG A 90 2.16 -3.72 -27.71
N THR A 91 1.68 -2.52 -28.05
CA THR A 91 2.02 -1.30 -27.31
C THR A 91 1.52 -1.37 -25.87
N ALA A 92 0.27 -1.81 -25.67
CA ALA A 92 -0.31 -2.02 -24.35
C ALA A 92 0.47 -3.07 -23.54
N GLN A 93 0.79 -4.21 -24.15
CA GLN A 93 1.58 -5.27 -23.52
C GLN A 93 2.97 -4.76 -23.10
N PHE A 94 3.65 -4.02 -23.97
CA PHE A 94 4.96 -3.43 -23.65
C PHE A 94 4.84 -2.41 -22.51
N SER A 95 3.88 -1.48 -22.59
CA SER A 95 3.67 -0.48 -21.54
C SER A 95 3.35 -1.11 -20.18
N LEU A 96 2.56 -2.19 -20.18
CA LEU A 96 2.14 -2.87 -18.97
C LEU A 96 3.27 -3.72 -18.39
N ALA A 97 4.13 -4.30 -19.23
CA ALA A 97 5.37 -4.94 -18.80
C ALA A 97 6.35 -3.94 -18.17
N CYS A 98 6.58 -2.78 -18.83
CA CYS A 98 7.40 -1.70 -18.27
C CYS A 98 6.84 -1.21 -16.94
N PHE A 99 5.51 -1.03 -16.85
CA PHE A 99 4.84 -0.64 -15.61
C PHE A 99 5.00 -1.67 -14.50
N ALA A 100 4.83 -2.97 -14.80
CA ALA A 100 5.04 -4.04 -13.82
C ALA A 100 6.48 -4.07 -13.30
N VAL A 101 7.47 -3.90 -14.18
CA VAL A 101 8.89 -3.80 -13.80
C VAL A 101 9.13 -2.57 -12.93
N LEU A 102 8.57 -1.42 -13.29
CA LEU A 102 8.67 -0.20 -12.48
C LEU A 102 8.10 -0.43 -11.07
N VAL A 103 6.92 -1.05 -10.97
CA VAL A 103 6.29 -1.38 -9.68
C VAL A 103 7.14 -2.36 -8.88
N LEU A 104 7.76 -3.35 -9.52
CA LEU A 104 8.68 -4.28 -8.85
C LEU A 104 9.94 -3.58 -8.33
N VAL A 105 10.51 -2.65 -9.09
CA VAL A 105 11.66 -1.85 -8.65
C VAL A 105 11.26 -0.99 -7.45
N VAL A 106 10.12 -0.31 -7.51
CA VAL A 106 9.59 0.48 -6.39
C VAL A 106 9.35 -0.40 -5.16
N LEU A 107 8.75 -1.58 -5.33
CA LEU A 107 8.57 -2.55 -4.25
C LEU A 107 9.89 -3.01 -3.63
N ALA A 108 10.89 -3.34 -4.46
CA ALA A 108 12.20 -3.77 -3.99
C ALA A 108 12.90 -2.67 -3.19
N MET A 109 12.82 -1.42 -3.66
CA MET A 109 13.34 -0.26 -2.93
C MET A 109 12.63 -0.10 -1.58
N PHE A 110 11.30 -0.11 -1.57
CA PHE A 110 10.52 -0.02 -0.33
C PHE A 110 10.85 -1.15 0.67
N MET A 111 11.08 -2.36 0.18
CA MET A 111 11.46 -3.50 1.02
C MET A 111 12.85 -3.33 1.63
N ILE A 112 13.82 -2.80 0.87
CA ILE A 112 15.16 -2.48 1.36
C ILE A 112 15.08 -1.39 2.43
N ASP A 113 14.33 -0.32 2.18
CA ASP A 113 14.15 0.78 3.12
C ASP A 113 13.48 0.29 4.42
N LEU A 114 12.42 -0.52 4.31
CA LEU A 114 11.76 -1.12 5.48
C LEU A 114 12.68 -2.05 6.26
N GLN A 115 13.54 -2.81 5.58
CA GLN A 115 14.49 -3.70 6.25
C GLN A 115 15.52 -2.90 7.05
N ASN A 116 16.08 -1.82 6.46
CA ASN A 116 17.00 -0.93 7.14
C ASN A 116 16.34 -0.27 8.37
N GLU A 117 15.11 0.23 8.22
CA GLU A 117 14.34 0.83 9.30
C GLU A 117 14.03 -0.18 10.43
N GLN A 118 13.81 -1.46 10.10
CA GLN A 118 13.59 -2.53 11.07
C GLN A 118 14.85 -2.92 11.83
N ASP A 119 15.99 -3.00 11.14
CA ASP A 119 17.29 -3.27 11.77
C ASP A 119 17.68 -2.15 12.75
N ALA A 120 17.39 -0.89 12.39
CA ALA A 120 17.54 0.25 13.27
C ALA A 120 16.62 0.14 14.51
N LEU A 121 15.35 -0.19 14.32
CA LEU A 121 14.42 -0.42 15.44
C LEU A 121 14.84 -1.55 16.36
N ALA A 122 15.31 -2.67 15.81
CA ALA A 122 15.80 -3.80 16.60
C ALA A 122 17.00 -3.40 17.47
N THR A 123 17.89 -2.57 16.93
CA THR A 123 19.03 -2.01 17.67
C THR A 123 18.56 -1.07 18.78
N ILE A 124 17.57 -0.21 18.51
CA ILE A 124 16.98 0.69 19.52
C ILE A 124 16.29 -0.11 20.63
N GLU A 125 15.54 -1.17 20.28
CA GLU A 125 14.87 -2.04 21.25
C GLU A 125 15.89 -2.80 22.12
N GLN A 126 16.98 -3.27 21.52
CA GLN A 126 18.10 -3.84 22.26
C GLN A 126 18.70 -2.82 23.24
N VAL A 127 18.87 -1.56 22.83
CA VAL A 127 19.33 -0.47 23.70
C VAL A 127 18.33 -0.19 24.84
N GLN A 128 17.04 -0.19 24.56
CA GLN A 128 16.01 -0.02 25.58
C GLN A 128 16.05 -1.15 26.62
N SER A 129 16.25 -2.40 26.17
CA SER A 129 16.39 -3.56 27.06
C SER A 129 17.63 -3.51 27.97
N MET A 130 18.65 -2.71 27.63
CA MET A 130 19.82 -2.51 28.50
C MET A 130 19.52 -1.61 29.72
N ASN A 131 18.25 -1.21 29.90
CA ASN A 131 17.78 -0.39 31.02
C ASN A 131 18.61 0.88 31.20
N ALA A 132 18.98 1.55 30.09
CA ALA A 132 19.82 2.75 30.12
C ALA A 132 19.31 3.81 31.11
N ARG A 133 17.99 3.98 31.20
CA ARG A 133 17.35 4.88 32.16
C ARG A 133 17.62 4.48 33.62
N GLN A 134 17.49 3.20 33.96
CA GLN A 134 17.80 2.71 35.31
C GLN A 134 19.29 2.89 35.64
N LYS A 135 20.19 2.58 34.68
CA LYS A 135 21.64 2.79 34.85
C LYS A 135 21.99 4.26 35.08
N LEU A 136 21.30 5.18 34.39
CA LEU A 136 21.50 6.61 34.55
C LEU A 136 20.96 7.11 35.91
N THR A 137 19.81 6.60 36.36
CA THR A 137 19.27 6.87 37.71
C THR A 137 20.20 6.32 38.80
N GLU A 138 20.78 5.13 38.62
CA GLU A 138 21.79 4.57 39.53
C GLU A 138 23.04 5.44 39.60
N LEU A 139 23.56 5.86 38.45
CA LEU A 139 24.73 6.75 38.36
C LEU A 139 24.46 8.06 39.10
N ARG A 140 23.27 8.64 38.91
CA ARG A 140 22.83 9.82 39.65
C ARG A 140 22.82 9.57 41.15
N ARG A 141 22.23 8.46 41.58
CA ARG A 141 22.14 8.14 43.01
C ARG A 141 23.53 7.98 43.64
N MET A 142 24.48 7.38 42.91
CA MET A 142 25.88 7.30 43.33
C MET A 142 26.50 8.70 43.47
N ALA A 143 26.30 9.57 42.49
CA ALA A 143 26.84 10.94 42.50
C ALA A 143 26.22 11.84 43.57
N GLN A 144 24.92 11.69 43.86
CA GLN A 144 24.21 12.49 44.87
C GLN A 144 24.53 12.06 46.30
N MET A 145 24.65 10.75 46.56
CA MET A 145 24.84 10.25 47.92
C MET A 145 26.30 10.37 48.42
N HIS A 146 27.29 10.67 47.55
CA HIS A 146 28.71 10.67 47.92
C HIS A 146 29.43 11.96 47.50
N LYS A 147 29.55 12.93 48.41
CA LYS A 147 30.59 13.98 48.35
C LYS A 147 31.87 13.48 49.01
N PRO A 148 33.07 13.71 48.44
CA PRO A 148 33.48 13.48 47.06
C PRO A 148 33.81 11.98 46.86
N LEU A 149 33.87 11.50 45.62
CA LEU A 149 34.41 10.19 45.24
C LEU A 149 35.92 10.00 45.61
N SER A 150 36.46 10.73 46.58
CA SER A 150 37.88 10.80 46.89
C SER A 150 38.37 9.77 47.89
N GLU A 151 37.51 9.23 48.76
CA GLU A 151 37.96 8.33 49.85
C GLU A 151 37.73 6.84 49.58
N ASP A 152 36.69 6.46 48.82
CA ASP A 152 36.39 5.05 48.53
C ASP A 152 36.76 4.66 47.10
N ALA A 153 37.90 3.99 46.95
CA ALA A 153 38.40 3.50 45.67
C ALA A 153 37.45 2.49 44.98
N ILE A 154 36.67 1.72 45.76
CA ILE A 154 35.74 0.72 45.21
C ILE A 154 34.57 1.43 44.55
N LEU A 155 34.00 2.42 45.23
CA LEU A 155 32.88 3.20 44.71
C LEU A 155 33.29 3.99 43.45
N GLN A 156 34.51 4.53 43.44
CA GLN A 156 35.05 5.21 42.27
C GLN A 156 35.23 4.26 41.07
N ALA A 157 35.68 3.03 41.31
CA ALA A 157 35.78 2.02 40.27
C ALA A 157 34.41 1.64 39.69
N GLN A 158 33.39 1.46 40.55
CA GLN A 158 32.01 1.19 40.11
C GLN A 158 31.41 2.34 39.30
N PHE A 159 31.64 3.58 39.74
CA PHE A 159 31.22 4.77 39.01
C PHE A 159 31.85 4.82 37.62
N ARG A 160 33.18 4.63 37.53
CA ARG A 160 33.89 4.59 36.24
C ARG A 160 33.37 3.47 35.33
N GLN A 161 33.11 2.29 35.87
CA GLN A 161 32.53 1.19 35.09
C GLN A 161 31.16 1.57 34.50
N LYS A 162 30.28 2.16 35.30
CA LYS A 162 28.95 2.60 34.84
C LYS A 162 29.03 3.71 33.78
N VAL A 163 30.00 4.61 33.89
CA VAL A 163 30.30 5.62 32.84
C VAL A 163 30.76 4.95 31.54
N VAL A 164 31.66 3.95 31.62
CA VAL A 164 32.11 3.18 30.44
C VAL A 164 30.94 2.41 29.79
N GLU A 165 30.04 1.82 30.59
CA GLU A 165 28.85 1.15 30.04
C GLU A 165 27.90 2.13 29.34
N LEU A 166 27.69 3.33 29.89
CA LEU A 166 26.84 4.35 29.28
C LEU A 166 27.46 4.94 28.01
N THR A 167 28.77 5.18 28.00
CA THR A 167 29.49 5.65 26.80
C THR A 167 29.47 4.62 25.69
N GLN A 168 29.61 3.33 26.01
CA GLN A 168 29.46 2.25 25.01
C GLN A 168 28.03 2.17 24.44
N ILE A 169 27.02 2.37 25.28
CA ILE A 169 25.63 2.47 24.81
C ILE A 169 25.48 3.67 23.87
N ASN A 170 26.07 4.82 24.22
CA ASN A 170 26.03 6.01 23.38
C ASN A 170 26.70 5.80 22.02
N GLU A 171 27.89 5.22 21.99
CA GLU A 171 28.62 4.97 20.75
C GLU A 171 27.82 4.08 19.80
N ARG A 172 27.19 3.02 20.34
CA ARG A 172 26.27 2.18 19.56
C ARG A 172 25.12 2.98 18.98
N ILE A 173 24.48 3.79 19.80
CA ILE A 173 23.35 4.61 19.35
C ILE A 173 23.81 5.59 18.26
N SER A 174 24.86 6.37 18.51
CA SER A 174 25.43 7.33 17.56
C SER A 174 25.77 6.68 16.22
N ASN A 175 26.42 5.51 16.25
CA ASN A 175 26.74 4.76 15.04
C ASN A 175 25.47 4.37 14.26
N THR A 176 24.42 3.90 14.95
CA THR A 176 23.11 3.61 14.31
C THR A 176 22.50 4.87 13.67
N TYR A 177 22.49 6.01 14.37
CA TYR A 177 21.95 7.26 13.83
C TYR A 177 22.72 7.76 12.59
N SER A 178 24.04 7.61 12.58
CA SER A 178 24.86 8.03 11.42
C SER A 178 24.58 7.17 10.19
N LEU A 179 24.32 5.87 10.37
CA LEU A 179 23.94 4.94 9.31
C LEU A 179 22.56 5.26 8.75
N ASP A 180 21.58 5.53 9.62
CA ASP A 180 20.23 5.91 9.21
C ASP A 180 20.22 7.24 8.44
N ARG A 181 21.03 8.21 8.86
CA ARG A 181 21.14 9.48 8.15
C ARG A 181 21.73 9.31 6.75
N ALA A 182 22.75 8.48 6.59
CA ALA A 182 23.31 8.15 5.28
C ALA A 182 22.32 7.37 4.39
N ALA A 183 21.49 6.50 4.98
CA ALA A 183 20.42 5.80 4.28
C ALA A 183 19.28 6.76 3.85
N ALA A 184 18.91 7.70 4.71
CA ALA A 184 17.92 8.74 4.40
C ALA A 184 18.41 9.68 3.29
N GLU A 185 19.70 10.03 3.28
CA GLU A 185 20.29 10.87 2.23
C GLU A 185 20.44 10.12 0.89
N SER A 186 20.50 8.79 0.89
CA SER A 186 20.63 7.98 -0.34
C SER A 186 19.29 7.52 -0.94
N SER A 187 18.19 7.58 -0.20
CA SER A 187 16.83 7.20 -0.66
C SER A 187 16.14 8.27 -1.55
N LEU A 188 16.92 9.20 -2.10
CA LEU A 188 16.57 10.37 -2.94
C LEU A 188 15.84 10.07 -4.27
N LEU A 189 15.42 8.82 -4.52
CA LEU A 189 14.71 8.40 -5.73
C LEU A 189 13.18 8.48 -5.63
N MET A 190 12.61 8.61 -4.44
CA MET A 190 11.32 9.27 -4.30
C MET A 190 11.62 10.77 -4.25
N PRO A 191 11.13 11.58 -5.21
CA PRO A 191 11.30 13.02 -5.08
C PRO A 191 10.62 13.39 -3.76
N ASP A 192 11.36 13.93 -2.80
CA ASP A 192 10.77 14.50 -1.59
C ASP A 192 9.64 15.45 -1.98
N LYS A 193 9.72 16.09 -3.17
CA LYS A 193 8.63 16.88 -3.75
C LYS A 193 7.32 16.14 -4.05
N LEU A 194 7.33 14.85 -4.37
CA LEU A 194 6.11 14.07 -4.59
C LEU A 194 5.48 13.68 -3.25
N LEU A 195 6.32 13.29 -2.29
CA LEU A 195 5.85 12.99 -0.93
C LEU A 195 5.40 14.28 -0.24
N ASP A 196 6.20 15.35 -0.26
CA ASP A 196 5.84 16.72 0.14
C ASP A 196 4.63 17.21 -0.63
N TRP A 197 4.43 16.94 -1.91
CA TRP A 197 3.18 17.33 -2.59
C TRP A 197 1.95 16.58 -2.05
N LEU A 198 2.11 15.31 -1.67
CA LEU A 198 1.07 14.51 -1.01
C LEU A 198 0.87 14.89 0.48
N THR A 199 1.93 15.29 1.18
CA THR A 199 1.95 15.57 2.63
C THR A 199 1.93 17.05 2.99
N SER A 200 2.13 17.97 2.05
CA SER A 200 2.16 19.43 2.26
C SER A 200 0.82 20.00 2.74
N ARG A 201 -0.23 19.18 2.83
CA ARG A 201 -1.47 19.54 3.52
C ARG A 201 -1.42 19.32 5.04
N ALA A 202 -0.41 18.60 5.55
CA ALA A 202 -0.18 18.33 6.97
C ALA A 202 0.92 19.23 7.60
N ASP A 203 1.84 19.78 6.80
CA ASP A 203 3.01 20.52 7.32
C ASP A 203 2.78 21.98 7.74
N ALA A 204 1.53 22.47 7.69
CA ALA A 204 1.21 23.79 8.24
C ALA A 204 1.33 23.89 9.78
N MET A 205 1.61 22.77 10.48
CA MET A 205 1.76 22.74 11.95
C MET A 205 3.19 22.45 12.46
N SER A 206 4.19 22.14 11.62
CA SER A 206 5.53 21.72 12.10
C SER A 206 6.63 22.78 11.99
N LYS A 207 6.32 24.04 11.68
CA LYS A 207 7.28 25.15 11.75
C LYS A 207 7.53 25.61 13.19
N VAL A 208 8.10 24.72 14.00
CA VAL A 208 8.84 25.09 15.21
C VAL A 208 10.22 24.47 15.05
N GLY A 209 11.08 25.15 14.30
CA GLY A 209 12.51 24.83 14.30
C GLY A 209 13.09 25.21 15.66
N PRO A 210 13.95 24.39 16.27
CA PRO A 210 14.63 24.75 17.50
C PRO A 210 15.58 25.91 17.20
N SER A 211 15.15 27.13 17.52
CA SER A 211 16.08 28.25 17.67
C SER A 211 17.04 27.87 18.79
N LEU A 212 18.31 27.65 18.43
CA LEU A 212 19.42 27.39 19.33
C LEU A 212 19.47 28.48 20.42
N VAL A 213 18.86 28.20 21.56
CA VAL A 213 19.09 28.95 22.79
C VAL A 213 20.52 28.61 23.21
N ALA A 214 21.36 29.63 23.38
CA ALA A 214 22.76 29.45 23.80
C ALA A 214 22.83 28.62 25.09
N ASP A 215 23.68 27.59 25.09
CA ASP A 215 23.71 26.50 26.08
C ASP A 215 23.87 26.96 27.54
N ASP A 216 24.37 28.17 27.76
CA ASP A 216 24.56 28.74 29.10
C ASP A 216 23.25 29.18 29.79
N GLU A 217 22.12 29.29 29.08
CA GLU A 217 20.87 29.76 29.67
C GLU A 217 19.97 28.64 30.23
N ILE A 218 20.09 27.41 29.73
CA ILE A 218 19.13 26.32 30.05
C ILE A 218 19.28 25.85 31.50
N CYS A 219 20.50 25.91 32.04
CA CYS A 219 20.79 25.47 33.42
C CYS A 219 20.92 26.63 34.43
N LYS A 220 20.54 27.85 34.05
CA LYS A 220 20.49 28.96 35.01
C LYS A 220 19.27 28.81 35.91
N VAL A 221 19.54 28.79 37.20
CA VAL A 221 18.53 28.84 38.25
C VAL A 221 17.96 30.28 38.26
N GLU A 222 16.64 30.42 38.12
CA GLU A 222 15.93 31.69 38.27
C GLU A 222 16.04 32.16 39.74
N SER A 223 15.73 33.43 40.00
CA SER A 223 15.87 34.03 41.33
C SER A 223 15.02 33.36 42.43
N ASP A 224 14.05 32.54 42.05
CA ASP A 224 13.18 31.75 42.91
C ASP A 224 13.77 30.37 43.30
N GLY A 225 14.94 30.01 42.76
CA GLY A 225 15.56 28.70 42.98
C GLY A 225 15.10 27.62 42.00
N GLU A 226 14.24 27.95 41.04
CA GLU A 226 13.70 27.02 40.05
C GLU A 226 14.51 27.09 38.74
N LEU A 227 14.58 25.98 37.99
CA LEU A 227 15.25 25.96 36.69
C LEU A 227 14.41 26.66 35.62
N LYS A 228 15.06 27.51 34.82
CA LYS A 228 14.40 28.24 33.73
C LYS A 228 13.95 27.28 32.63
N LEU A 229 12.65 27.02 32.58
CA LEU A 229 12.01 26.23 31.52
C LEU A 229 12.13 26.92 30.15
N PRO A 230 12.38 26.18 29.05
CA PRO A 230 12.43 26.74 27.71
C PRO A 230 11.10 27.40 27.37
N PRO A 231 11.08 28.53 26.63
CA PRO A 231 9.90 29.36 26.45
C PRO A 231 8.68 28.57 25.95
N ASN A 232 8.91 27.60 25.07
CA ASN A 232 7.89 26.75 24.46
C ASN A 232 7.17 25.83 25.46
N SER A 233 7.76 25.58 26.63
CA SER A 233 7.21 24.70 27.67
C SER A 233 6.38 25.46 28.72
N LYS A 234 6.54 26.79 28.83
CA LYS A 234 5.80 27.62 29.80
C LYS A 234 4.30 27.70 29.50
N ASP A 235 3.90 27.48 28.25
CA ASP A 235 2.50 27.49 27.82
C ASP A 235 1.80 26.14 27.99
N GLY A 236 2.54 25.09 28.40
CA GLY A 236 1.99 23.76 28.62
C GLY A 236 1.16 23.65 29.92
N PRO A 237 0.28 22.64 30.07
CA PRO A 237 -0.42 22.37 31.31
C PRO A 237 0.55 22.05 32.46
N LEU A 238 0.17 22.35 33.72
CA LEU A 238 1.03 22.24 34.92
C LEU A 238 1.78 20.90 35.06
N TRP A 239 1.14 19.78 34.70
CA TRP A 239 1.78 18.46 34.76
C TRP A 239 2.91 18.30 33.74
N LEU A 240 2.79 18.90 32.55
CA LEU A 240 3.80 18.85 31.49
C LEU A 240 5.00 19.73 31.85
N GLN A 241 4.72 20.87 32.50
CA GLN A 241 5.78 21.73 33.06
C GLN A 241 6.55 21.00 34.16
N ALA A 242 5.86 20.27 35.05
CA ALA A 242 6.50 19.48 36.10
C ALA A 242 7.41 18.38 35.52
N VAL A 243 6.93 17.64 34.52
CA VAL A 243 7.73 16.59 33.83
C VAL A 243 8.94 17.18 33.13
N SER A 244 8.76 18.28 32.38
CA SER A 244 9.87 18.94 31.69
C SER A 244 10.90 19.51 32.66
N ARG A 245 10.45 20.02 33.82
CA ARG A 245 11.33 20.55 34.85
C ARG A 245 12.15 19.44 35.49
N GLU A 246 11.55 18.29 35.75
CA GLU A 246 12.26 17.09 36.24
C GLU A 246 13.33 16.66 35.22
N GLU A 247 13.01 16.55 33.93
CA GLU A 247 13.98 16.21 32.87
C GLU A 247 15.13 17.23 32.73
N ILE A 248 14.85 18.53 32.81
CA ILE A 248 15.90 19.57 32.72
C ILE A 248 16.78 19.55 33.97
N THR A 249 16.21 19.27 35.14
CA THR A 249 16.98 19.12 36.38
C THR A 249 17.93 17.92 36.30
N ASP A 250 17.48 16.83 35.66
CA ASP A 250 18.31 15.66 35.35
C ASP A 250 19.46 16.03 34.42
N PHE A 251 19.16 16.78 33.37
CA PHE A 251 20.13 17.26 32.40
C PHE A 251 21.21 18.16 33.03
N CYS A 252 20.80 19.17 33.79
CA CYS A 252 21.70 20.13 34.42
C CYS A 252 22.51 19.51 35.55
N PHE A 253 21.97 18.50 36.23
CA PHE A 253 22.74 17.70 37.18
C PHE A 253 23.83 16.89 36.47
N LEU A 254 23.52 16.24 35.35
CA LEU A 254 24.50 15.47 34.57
C LEU A 254 25.66 16.37 34.08
N LEU A 255 25.33 17.53 33.55
CA LEU A 255 26.31 18.56 33.13
C LEU A 255 27.24 18.97 34.27
N ASN A 256 26.70 19.20 35.47
CA ASN A 256 27.50 19.60 36.62
C ASN A 256 28.36 18.45 37.18
N VAL A 257 27.89 17.20 37.11
CA VAL A 257 28.60 16.04 37.67
C VAL A 257 29.71 15.52 36.77
N ILE A 258 29.47 15.49 35.45
CA ILE A 258 30.42 14.92 34.50
C ILE A 258 31.43 15.99 34.05
N GLY A 259 31.18 17.27 34.39
CA GLY A 259 32.04 18.41 34.10
C GLY A 259 31.53 19.20 32.90
N SER A 260 31.91 20.47 32.83
CA SER A 260 31.56 21.39 31.73
C SER A 260 32.19 21.04 30.39
N ASP A 261 32.69 19.81 30.22
CA ASP A 261 33.17 19.34 28.94
C ASP A 261 31.98 19.31 27.99
N GLN A 262 32.09 20.14 26.96
CA GLN A 262 31.07 20.39 25.95
C GLN A 262 30.55 19.08 25.32
N GLU A 263 31.40 18.05 25.28
CA GLU A 263 31.05 16.70 24.82
C GLU A 263 29.91 16.05 25.61
N VAL A 264 29.76 16.35 26.90
CA VAL A 264 28.72 15.74 27.74
C VAL A 264 27.38 16.49 27.62
N ALA A 265 27.45 17.80 27.42
CA ALA A 265 26.29 18.62 27.08
C ALA A 265 25.64 18.11 25.78
N ASP A 266 26.47 17.92 24.77
CA ASP A 266 26.06 17.40 23.47
C ASP A 266 25.49 15.98 23.60
N PHE A 267 26.11 15.12 24.41
CA PHE A 267 25.62 13.77 24.70
C PHE A 267 24.21 13.77 25.30
N THR A 268 24.00 14.54 26.36
CA THR A 268 22.72 14.51 27.08
C THR A 268 21.59 15.06 26.19
N ARG A 269 21.91 16.06 25.34
CA ARG A 269 20.96 16.63 24.37
C ARG A 269 20.55 15.60 23.34
N GLN A 270 21.54 14.85 22.84
CA GLN A 270 21.33 13.77 21.89
C GLN A 270 20.42 12.69 22.50
N VAL A 271 20.66 12.23 23.73
CA VAL A 271 19.83 11.19 24.37
C VAL A 271 18.38 11.62 24.59
N VAL A 272 18.14 12.87 25.00
CA VAL A 272 16.77 13.38 25.23
C VAL A 272 16.02 13.56 23.91
N GLU A 273 16.65 14.11 22.86
CA GLU A 273 16.03 14.21 21.53
C GLU A 273 15.68 12.82 20.95
N GLN A 274 16.49 11.81 21.25
CA GLN A 274 16.28 10.45 20.74
C GLN A 274 15.06 9.75 21.36
N GLN A 275 14.65 10.10 22.58
CA GLN A 275 13.44 9.49 23.19
C GLN A 275 12.16 9.87 22.44
N GLY A 276 12.11 11.06 21.83
CA GLY A 276 11.00 11.48 20.96
C GLY A 276 11.06 10.92 19.54
N PHE A 277 12.22 10.42 19.11
CA PHE A 277 12.44 9.96 17.73
C PHE A 277 11.91 8.55 17.47
N ALA A 278 12.14 7.63 18.40
CA ALA A 278 11.68 6.24 18.29
C ALA A 278 10.16 6.09 18.01
N PRO A 279 9.23 6.76 18.73
CA PRO A 279 7.80 6.66 18.41
C PRO A 279 7.45 7.29 17.06
N ARG A 280 8.16 8.35 16.63
CA ARG A 280 7.96 8.97 15.31
C ARG A 280 8.37 8.04 14.17
N ILE A 281 9.50 7.34 14.31
CA ILE A 281 9.93 6.32 13.33
C ILE A 281 8.90 5.19 13.28
N LYS A 282 8.50 4.65 14.43
CA LYS A 282 7.50 3.56 14.50
C LYS A 282 6.19 3.96 13.82
N GLN A 283 5.72 5.18 14.03
CA GLN A 283 4.51 5.68 13.38
C GLN A 283 4.70 5.78 11.86
N LYS A 284 5.83 6.35 11.38
CA LYS A 284 6.12 6.44 9.93
C LYS A 284 6.21 5.07 9.26
N ILE A 285 6.87 4.10 9.90
CA ILE A 285 6.97 2.73 9.40
C ILE A 285 5.59 2.07 9.33
N ALA A 286 4.78 2.23 10.39
CA ALA A 286 3.43 1.67 10.42
C ALA A 286 2.57 2.26 9.30
N GLU A 287 2.63 3.57 9.08
CA GLU A 287 1.90 4.24 7.99
C GLU A 287 2.35 3.73 6.61
N ARG A 288 3.66 3.60 6.36
CA ARG A 288 4.17 3.10 5.07
C ARG A 288 3.84 1.62 4.86
N GLY A 289 4.10 0.79 5.86
CA GLY A 289 3.91 -0.65 5.80
C GLY A 289 2.44 -1.07 5.70
N GLN A 290 1.53 -0.32 6.33
CA GLN A 290 0.10 -0.64 6.34
C GLN A 290 -0.63 -0.18 5.08
N TRP A 291 -0.19 0.91 4.46
CA TRP A 291 -0.91 1.53 3.34
C TRP A 291 -0.22 1.31 2.00
N ILE A 292 1.07 1.60 1.91
CA ILE A 292 1.79 1.65 0.64
C ILE A 292 2.12 0.25 0.15
N LEU A 293 2.61 -0.61 1.04
CA LEU A 293 3.02 -1.96 0.64
C LEU A 293 1.84 -2.79 0.08
N PRO A 294 0.71 -2.93 0.79
CA PRO A 294 -0.43 -3.68 0.29
C PRO A 294 -1.00 -3.10 -1.01
N PHE A 295 -0.97 -1.77 -1.17
CA PHE A 295 -1.34 -1.11 -2.42
C PHE A 295 -0.46 -1.56 -3.59
N LEU A 296 0.86 -1.51 -3.43
CA LEU A 296 1.82 -1.90 -4.46
C LEU A 296 1.72 -3.38 -4.81
N PHE A 297 1.54 -4.26 -3.82
CA PHE A 297 1.32 -5.69 -4.05
C PHE A 297 0.00 -5.97 -4.80
N GLY A 298 -1.10 -5.30 -4.44
CA GLY A 298 -2.38 -5.41 -5.15
C GLY A 298 -2.31 -4.88 -6.59
N LEU A 299 -1.59 -3.78 -6.79
CA LEU A 299 -1.35 -3.19 -8.10
C LEU A 299 -0.48 -4.10 -8.98
N LEU A 300 0.56 -4.71 -8.41
CA LEU A 300 1.37 -5.74 -9.08
C LEU A 300 0.51 -6.95 -9.48
N GLY A 301 -0.33 -7.46 -8.58
CA GLY A 301 -1.22 -8.59 -8.85
C GLY A 301 -2.18 -8.32 -10.02
N SER A 302 -2.82 -7.14 -10.02
CA SER A 302 -3.72 -6.72 -11.10
C SER A 302 -2.98 -6.51 -12.43
N SER A 303 -1.75 -5.98 -12.37
CA SER A 303 -0.89 -5.87 -13.56
C SER A 303 -0.53 -7.24 -14.14
N VAL A 304 -0.16 -8.23 -13.31
CA VAL A 304 0.13 -9.59 -13.79
C VAL A 304 -1.10 -10.24 -14.42
N PHE A 305 -2.28 -10.05 -13.83
CA PHE A 305 -3.54 -10.49 -14.42
C PHE A 305 -3.76 -9.87 -15.82
N MET A 306 -3.55 -8.55 -15.95
CA MET A 306 -3.70 -7.86 -17.23
C MET A 306 -2.71 -8.34 -18.28
N MET A 307 -1.46 -8.60 -17.89
CA MET A 307 -0.44 -9.13 -18.79
C MET A 307 -0.86 -10.48 -19.35
N ARG A 308 -1.39 -11.37 -18.49
CA ARG A 308 -1.95 -12.67 -18.91
C ARG A 308 -3.16 -12.50 -19.84
N HIS A 309 -4.03 -11.54 -19.54
CA HIS A 309 -5.24 -11.31 -20.31
C HIS A 309 -4.93 -10.79 -21.73
N VAL A 310 -3.99 -9.86 -21.85
CA VAL A 310 -3.53 -9.31 -23.15
C VAL A 310 -2.72 -10.33 -23.95
N ALA A 311 -2.01 -11.25 -23.28
CA ALA A 311 -1.29 -12.33 -23.96
C ALA A 311 -2.22 -13.37 -24.61
N SER A 312 -3.50 -13.41 -24.24
CA SER A 312 -4.48 -14.29 -24.88
C SER A 312 -4.88 -13.73 -26.24
N VAL A 313 -4.52 -14.43 -27.32
CA VAL A 313 -4.78 -14.01 -28.73
C VAL A 313 -6.28 -13.83 -29.04
N ARG A 314 -7.17 -14.34 -28.17
CA ARG A 314 -8.63 -14.31 -28.35
C ARG A 314 -9.33 -13.15 -27.66
N THR A 315 -8.62 -12.31 -26.90
CA THR A 315 -9.24 -11.17 -26.22
C THR A 315 -9.35 -9.99 -27.20
N PRO A 316 -10.53 -9.34 -27.28
CA PRO A 316 -10.70 -8.18 -28.14
C PRO A 316 -9.76 -7.06 -27.71
N ALA A 317 -9.46 -6.15 -28.63
CA ALA A 317 -8.66 -4.96 -28.33
C ALA A 317 -9.34 -4.15 -27.20
N ILE A 318 -8.82 -4.30 -25.99
CA ILE A 318 -9.31 -3.59 -24.80
C ILE A 318 -8.90 -2.12 -24.88
N GLU A 319 -9.85 -1.25 -24.53
CA GLU A 319 -9.60 0.16 -24.35
C GLU A 319 -8.72 0.39 -23.10
N TRP A 320 -7.84 1.37 -23.15
CA TRP A 320 -6.88 1.65 -22.07
C TRP A 320 -7.56 2.03 -20.74
N VAL A 321 -8.74 2.64 -20.81
CA VAL A 321 -9.46 3.15 -19.63
C VAL A 321 -9.91 2.02 -18.69
N PRO A 322 -10.62 0.97 -19.14
CA PRO A 322 -10.92 -0.21 -18.32
C PRO A 322 -9.68 -0.87 -17.71
N MET A 323 -8.57 -0.91 -18.45
CA MET A 323 -7.32 -1.50 -17.98
C MET A 323 -6.75 -0.70 -16.80
N ILE A 324 -6.66 0.62 -16.92
CA ILE A 324 -6.18 1.50 -15.84
C ILE A 324 -7.10 1.41 -14.63
N MET A 325 -8.42 1.55 -14.82
CA MET A 325 -9.40 1.44 -13.75
C MET A 325 -9.23 0.14 -12.96
N ARG A 326 -9.04 -0.97 -13.67
CA ARG A 326 -8.86 -2.28 -13.03
C ARG A 326 -7.54 -2.43 -12.30
N VAL A 327 -6.44 -1.89 -12.83
CA VAL A 327 -5.14 -1.87 -12.14
C VAL A 327 -5.23 -1.04 -10.86
N THR A 328 -5.86 0.14 -10.93
CA THR A 328 -6.06 0.99 -9.74
C THR A 328 -6.97 0.36 -8.69
N LEU A 329 -8.05 -0.32 -9.11
CA LEU A 329 -8.94 -1.04 -8.20
C LEU A 329 -8.23 -2.21 -7.51
N GLY A 330 -7.32 -2.90 -8.21
CA GLY A 330 -6.48 -3.94 -7.61
C GLY A 330 -5.57 -3.39 -6.49
N GLY A 331 -5.00 -2.20 -6.69
CA GLY A 331 -4.23 -1.51 -5.65
C GLY A 331 -5.09 -1.14 -4.44
N VAL A 332 -6.27 -0.54 -4.65
CA VAL A 332 -7.19 -0.17 -3.57
C VAL A 332 -7.67 -1.41 -2.79
N ALA A 333 -7.96 -2.51 -3.47
CA ALA A 333 -8.34 -3.76 -2.82
C ALA A 333 -7.21 -4.33 -1.97
N GLY A 334 -5.95 -4.18 -2.41
CA GLY A 334 -4.77 -4.51 -1.61
C GLY A 334 -4.71 -3.74 -0.29
N VAL A 335 -5.00 -2.44 -0.31
CA VAL A 335 -5.08 -1.59 0.91
C VAL A 335 -6.17 -2.11 1.86
N ALA A 336 -7.35 -2.43 1.34
CA ALA A 336 -8.45 -2.95 2.15
C ALA A 336 -8.05 -4.25 2.89
N VAL A 337 -7.34 -5.16 2.22
CA VAL A 337 -6.81 -6.39 2.84
C VAL A 337 -5.78 -6.07 3.93
N GLY A 338 -4.86 -5.14 3.67
CA GLY A 338 -3.89 -4.69 4.66
C GLY A 338 -4.53 -4.09 5.91
N TRP A 339 -5.61 -3.34 5.73
CA TRP A 339 -6.42 -2.77 6.82
C TRP A 339 -7.10 -3.82 7.69
N PHE A 340 -7.79 -4.79 7.07
CA PHE A 340 -8.42 -5.89 7.83
C PHE A 340 -7.41 -6.72 8.61
N TRP A 341 -6.19 -6.89 8.07
CA TRP A 341 -5.13 -7.58 8.78
C TRP A 341 -4.59 -6.79 9.97
N SER A 342 -4.40 -5.49 9.80
CA SER A 342 -3.92 -4.60 10.87
C SER A 342 -4.90 -4.49 12.04
N ALA A 343 -6.21 -4.45 11.76
CA ALA A 343 -7.24 -4.36 12.79
C ALA A 343 -7.26 -5.60 13.73
N GLY A 344 -6.82 -6.76 13.25
CA GLY A 344 -6.78 -8.00 14.04
C GLY A 344 -5.51 -8.20 14.86
N ASN A 345 -4.38 -7.57 14.47
CA ASN A 345 -3.06 -7.82 15.05
C ASN A 345 -2.38 -6.50 15.45
N THR A 346 -2.64 -6.03 16.68
CA THR A 346 -2.03 -4.81 17.24
C THR A 346 -0.53 -4.92 17.56
N SER A 347 0.03 -6.14 17.61
CA SER A 347 1.47 -6.38 17.77
C SER A 347 2.07 -6.82 16.44
N MET A 348 2.49 -5.86 15.62
CA MET A 348 3.22 -6.09 14.36
C MET A 348 4.64 -6.63 14.66
N GLN A 349 4.75 -7.86 15.12
CA GLN A 349 6.04 -8.58 15.11
C GLN A 349 6.28 -9.08 13.68
N VAL A 350 7.12 -8.31 12.99
CA VAL A 350 7.52 -8.41 11.59
C VAL A 350 8.27 -9.71 11.26
N SER A 351 8.85 -10.40 12.25
CA SER A 351 10.00 -11.29 12.04
C SER A 351 9.71 -12.69 11.46
N GLY A 352 8.57 -12.94 10.82
CA GLY A 352 8.37 -14.22 10.10
C GLY A 352 7.03 -14.45 9.40
N SER A 353 5.98 -13.72 9.75
CA SER A 353 4.62 -13.90 9.21
C SER A 353 4.17 -12.83 8.21
N LEU A 354 5.04 -11.86 7.89
CA LEU A 354 4.74 -10.76 6.97
C LEU A 354 4.41 -11.18 5.54
N SER A 355 4.86 -12.35 5.09
CA SER A 355 4.60 -12.80 3.72
C SER A 355 3.11 -13.02 3.44
N LEU A 356 2.32 -13.39 4.44
CA LEU A 356 0.91 -13.72 4.26
C LEU A 356 0.03 -12.52 3.87
N PRO A 357 0.00 -11.39 4.60
CA PRO A 357 -0.84 -10.24 4.22
C PRO A 357 -0.45 -9.65 2.86
N PHE A 358 0.84 -9.66 2.52
CA PHE A 358 1.30 -9.18 1.21
C PHE A 358 0.95 -10.14 0.08
N ALA A 359 1.08 -11.45 0.29
CA ALA A 359 0.62 -12.46 -0.65
C ALA A 359 -0.90 -12.39 -0.86
N LEU A 360 -1.67 -12.15 0.19
CA LEU A 360 -3.12 -11.94 0.11
C LEU A 360 -3.47 -10.65 -0.63
N ALA A 361 -2.74 -9.56 -0.41
CA ALA A 361 -2.93 -8.31 -1.16
C ALA A 361 -2.66 -8.53 -2.66
N PHE A 362 -1.56 -9.21 -3.00
CA PHE A 362 -1.24 -9.60 -4.38
C PHE A 362 -2.31 -10.49 -5.00
N LEU A 363 -2.74 -11.54 -4.29
CA LEU A 363 -3.76 -12.47 -4.77
C LEU A 363 -5.10 -11.77 -4.98
N THR A 364 -5.47 -10.87 -4.07
CA THR A 364 -6.68 -10.06 -4.17
C THR A 364 -6.63 -9.13 -5.37
N GLY A 365 -5.49 -8.48 -5.61
CA GLY A 365 -5.26 -7.68 -6.81
C GLY A 365 -5.36 -8.48 -8.11
N TYR A 366 -4.76 -9.68 -8.13
CA TYR A 366 -4.84 -10.61 -9.27
C TYR A 366 -6.27 -11.11 -9.51
N GLY A 367 -7.03 -11.36 -8.44
CA GLY A 367 -8.39 -11.90 -8.45
C GLY A 367 -9.50 -10.86 -8.26
N ILE A 368 -9.29 -9.60 -8.65
CA ILE A 368 -10.19 -8.49 -8.32
C ILE A 368 -11.66 -8.71 -8.76
N ASP A 369 -11.89 -9.37 -9.92
CA ASP A 369 -13.25 -9.69 -10.37
C ASP A 369 -13.96 -10.68 -9.44
N VAL A 370 -13.22 -11.64 -8.90
CA VAL A 370 -13.76 -12.64 -7.98
C VAL A 370 -14.12 -11.96 -6.66
N LEU A 371 -13.26 -11.04 -6.19
CA LEU A 371 -13.54 -10.24 -5.00
C LEU A 371 -14.84 -9.44 -5.16
N PHE A 372 -14.99 -8.69 -6.24
CA PHE A 372 -16.23 -7.92 -6.47
C PHE A 372 -17.45 -8.82 -6.63
N SER A 373 -17.31 -9.95 -7.34
CA SER A 373 -18.39 -10.94 -7.44
C SER A 373 -18.81 -11.50 -6.08
N LEU A 374 -17.88 -11.67 -5.14
CA LEU A 374 -18.17 -12.10 -3.78
C LEU A 374 -18.82 -10.97 -2.95
N LEU A 375 -18.34 -9.74 -3.07
CA LEU A 375 -18.95 -8.57 -2.42
C LEU A 375 -20.37 -8.31 -2.92
N ASP A 376 -20.62 -8.45 -4.22
CA ASP A 376 -21.96 -8.34 -4.82
C ASP A 376 -22.89 -9.44 -4.31
N ARG A 377 -22.38 -10.66 -4.14
CA ARG A 377 -23.16 -11.76 -3.54
C ARG A 377 -23.47 -11.46 -2.07
N PHE A 378 -22.47 -11.00 -1.31
CA PHE A 378 -22.63 -10.69 0.11
C PHE A 378 -23.61 -9.53 0.34
N THR A 379 -23.51 -8.45 -0.44
CA THR A 379 -24.45 -7.32 -0.39
C THR A 379 -25.87 -7.73 -0.75
N ARG A 380 -26.07 -8.64 -1.73
CA ARG A 380 -27.40 -9.20 -2.03
C ARG A 380 -27.95 -10.04 -0.88
N LEU A 381 -27.11 -10.81 -0.18
CA LEU A 381 -27.54 -11.61 0.97
C LEU A 381 -27.99 -10.75 2.15
N ILE A 382 -27.30 -9.63 2.42
CA ILE A 382 -27.69 -8.68 3.48
C ILE A 382 -28.88 -7.83 3.05
N GLY A 383 -28.90 -7.40 1.79
CA GLY A 383 -29.86 -6.47 1.24
C GLY A 383 -31.17 -7.09 0.75
N SER A 384 -31.35 -8.41 0.88
CA SER A 384 -32.63 -9.05 0.61
C SER A 384 -33.50 -8.96 1.87
N PRO A 385 -34.40 -7.96 2.03
CA PRO A 385 -35.43 -8.06 3.05
C PRO A 385 -36.19 -9.35 2.77
N THR A 386 -36.32 -10.18 3.79
CA THR A 386 -37.25 -11.30 3.81
C THR A 386 -38.61 -10.73 3.42
N VAL A 387 -38.97 -10.83 2.14
CA VAL A 387 -40.33 -10.55 1.68
C VAL A 387 -41.16 -11.58 2.44
N PRO A 388 -41.98 -11.17 3.42
CA PRO A 388 -42.79 -12.13 4.15
C PRO A 388 -43.65 -12.82 3.09
N LEU A 389 -43.54 -14.14 3.05
CA LEU A 389 -44.33 -15.00 2.17
C LEU A 389 -45.79 -14.59 2.37
N THR A 390 -46.30 -13.77 1.46
CA THR A 390 -47.72 -13.48 1.40
C THR A 390 -48.29 -14.76 0.84
N GLU A 391 -48.76 -15.58 1.76
CA GLU A 391 -49.40 -16.86 1.55
C GLU A 391 -50.34 -16.74 0.34
N PRO A 392 -50.16 -17.55 -0.72
CA PRO A 392 -51.06 -17.49 -1.86
C PRO A 392 -52.45 -17.85 -1.36
N SER A 393 -53.32 -16.84 -1.26
CA SER A 393 -54.73 -17.00 -0.96
C SER A 393 -55.32 -17.97 -1.99
N GLN A 394 -55.48 -19.23 -1.58
CA GLN A 394 -56.33 -20.19 -2.26
C GLN A 394 -57.77 -19.69 -2.16
N ASN A 395 -58.17 -18.80 -3.07
CA ASN A 395 -59.57 -18.44 -3.23
C ASN A 395 -59.96 -18.50 -4.70
N GLY A 396 -60.52 -19.67 -5.04
CA GLY A 396 -61.82 -19.71 -5.69
C GLY A 396 -61.89 -19.37 -7.17
N HIS A 397 -61.87 -20.42 -8.01
CA HIS A 397 -62.78 -20.46 -9.15
C HIS A 397 -63.43 -21.85 -9.26
N LYS A 398 -64.60 -21.97 -8.62
CA LYS A 398 -65.71 -22.78 -9.10
C LYS A 398 -66.58 -21.86 -9.95
N SER A 399 -66.65 -22.11 -11.26
CA SER A 399 -67.87 -22.09 -12.08
C SER A 399 -67.54 -22.66 -13.45
#